data_AF-A0A0D1KEE7-F1
#
_entry.id   AF-A0A0D1KEE7-F1
#
_cell.length_a   1.000
_cell.length_b   1.000
_cell.length_c   1.000
_cell.angle_alpha   90.00
_cell.angle_beta   90.00
_cell.angle_gamma   90.00
#
_symmetry.space_group_name_H-M   'P 1'
#
loop_
_entity.id
_entity.type
_entity.pdbx_description
1 polymer ?
#
loop_
_entity_poly.entity_id
_entity_poly.type
_entity_poly.pdbx_seq_one_letter_code
_entity_poly.pdbx_strand_id
1 'polypeptide(L)'
;MKFKRNWIDTFFSEKDIANMSYVISHKGQTHILSTEVIKELIESTSDVEFEVIKKQLIKIDFLNGDVHNFLKSLAESYVKSNF
;
A
#
# COMPACT_ATOMS: atom_id res chain seq x y z
N MET A 1 -3.04 -3.72 -16.67
CA MET A 1 -3.44 -2.45 -16.02
C MET A 1 -4.87 -2.48 -15.45
N LYS A 2 -5.93 -2.75 -16.23
CA LYS A 2 -7.33 -2.77 -15.74
C LYS A 2 -7.60 -3.79 -14.61
N PHE A 3 -6.96 -4.95 -14.66
CA PHE A 3 -7.13 -6.00 -13.65
C PHE A 3 -6.62 -5.59 -12.25
N LYS A 4 -5.46 -4.95 -12.16
CA LYS A 4 -4.85 -4.54 -10.87
C LYS A 4 -5.73 -3.56 -10.11
N ARG A 5 -6.21 -2.53 -10.82
CA ARG A 5 -7.12 -1.51 -10.28
C ARG A 5 -8.38 -2.15 -9.74
N ASN A 6 -9.06 -2.93 -10.57
CA ASN A 6 -10.27 -3.63 -10.17
C ASN A 6 -10.05 -4.48 -8.90
N TRP A 7 -8.93 -5.21 -8.82
CA TRP A 7 -8.66 -6.07 -7.65
C TRP A 7 -8.38 -5.25 -6.39
N ILE A 8 -7.51 -4.24 -6.47
CA ILE A 8 -7.13 -3.43 -5.30
C ILE A 8 -8.28 -2.54 -4.82
N ASP A 9 -9.06 -1.97 -5.74
CA ASP A 9 -10.28 -1.22 -5.45
C ASP A 9 -11.28 -2.09 -4.68
N THR A 10 -11.50 -3.31 -5.18
CA THR A 10 -12.42 -4.27 -4.54
C THR A 10 -11.92 -4.63 -3.15
N PHE A 11 -10.64 -4.99 -2.99
CA PHE A 11 -10.08 -5.35 -1.69
C PHE A 11 -10.21 -4.21 -0.67
N PHE A 12 -9.84 -2.98 -1.04
CA PHE A 12 -9.90 -1.83 -0.13
C PHE A 12 -11.35 -1.49 0.25
N SER A 13 -12.28 -1.59 -0.71
CA SER A 13 -13.71 -1.34 -0.46
C SER A 13 -14.37 -2.42 0.39
N GLU A 14 -14.08 -3.70 0.17
CA GLU A 14 -14.68 -4.81 0.93
C GLU A 14 -14.22 -4.82 2.39
N LYS A 15 -12.98 -4.38 2.64
CA LYS A 15 -12.36 -4.37 3.97
C LYS A 15 -12.53 -3.06 4.72
N ASP A 16 -13.25 -2.09 4.13
CA ASP A 16 -13.47 -0.75 4.67
C ASP A 16 -12.16 -0.12 5.19
N ILE A 17 -11.10 -0.20 4.37
CA ILE A 17 -9.78 0.32 4.74
C ILE A 17 -9.89 1.84 4.85
N ALA A 18 -9.77 2.36 6.07
CA ALA A 18 -9.85 3.80 6.33
C ALA A 18 -8.74 4.56 5.61
N ASN A 19 -9.02 5.76 5.11
CA ASN A 19 -7.96 6.60 4.56
C ASN A 19 -7.13 7.23 5.69
N MET A 20 -5.88 6.76 5.86
CA MET A 20 -4.94 7.25 6.87
C MET A 20 -3.77 8.00 6.24
N SER A 21 -3.07 8.81 7.05
CA SER A 21 -1.81 9.46 6.67
C SER A 21 -0.63 8.76 7.35
N TYR A 22 0.38 8.40 6.55
CA TYR A 22 1.65 7.86 7.00
C TYR A 22 2.70 8.97 6.96
N VAL A 23 3.31 9.26 8.11
CA VAL A 23 4.39 10.25 8.24
C VAL A 23 5.73 9.52 8.30
N ILE A 24 6.60 9.78 7.34
CA ILE A 24 7.92 9.16 7.20
C ILE A 24 8.98 10.26 7.21
N SER A 25 9.92 10.20 8.16
CA SER A 25 11.09 11.07 8.18
C SER A 25 12.27 10.39 7.49
N HIS A 26 12.82 11.00 6.44
CA HIS A 26 13.97 10.49 5.71
C HIS A 26 14.90 11.64 5.28
N LYS A 27 16.21 11.50 5.51
CA LYS A 27 17.25 12.48 5.12
C LYS A 27 16.94 13.94 5.52
N GLY A 28 16.40 14.13 6.72
CA GLY A 28 16.04 15.45 7.25
C GLY A 28 14.76 16.05 6.67
N GLN A 29 14.04 15.32 5.82
CA GLN A 29 12.74 15.71 5.25
C GLN A 29 11.62 14.86 5.88
N THR A 30 10.42 15.44 5.95
CA THR A 30 9.20 14.74 6.37
C THR A 30 8.30 14.55 5.16
N HIS A 31 8.01 13.29 4.84
CA HIS A 31 7.12 12.88 3.76
C HIS A 31 5.80 12.41 4.38
N ILE A 32 4.68 12.85 3.82
CA ILE A 32 3.34 12.44 4.25
C ILE A 32 2.65 11.80 3.05
N LEU A 33 2.29 10.51 3.18
CA LEU A 33 1.62 9.73 2.15
C LEU A 33 0.28 9.24 2.68
N SER A 34 -0.79 9.38 1.91
CA SER A 34 -2.10 8.86 2.30
C SER A 34 -2.28 7.41 1.86
N THR A 35 -3.24 6.69 2.45
CA THR A 35 -3.67 5.36 2.01
C THR A 35 -4.03 5.34 0.52
N GLU A 36 -4.71 6.38 0.01
CA GLU A 36 -5.01 6.52 -1.42
C GLU A 36 -3.73 6.62 -2.28
N VAL A 37 -2.74 7.40 -1.85
CA VAL A 37 -1.46 7.49 -2.58
C VAL A 37 -0.76 6.13 -2.58
N ILE A 38 -0.77 5.39 -1.46
CA ILE A 38 -0.18 4.04 -1.43
C ILE A 38 -0.93 3.09 -2.37
N LYS A 39 -2.26 3.17 -2.43
CA LYS A 39 -3.07 2.39 -3.36
C LYS A 39 -2.72 2.71 -4.82
N GLU A 40 -2.63 3.97 -5.20
CA GLU A 40 -2.20 4.40 -6.54
C GLU A 40 -0.79 3.87 -6.87
N LEU A 41 0.13 3.93 -5.91
CA LEU A 41 1.47 3.37 -6.07
C LEU A 41 1.42 1.87 -6.34
N ILE A 42 0.63 1.11 -5.58
CA ILE A 42 0.42 -0.34 -5.79
C ILE A 42 -0.09 -0.62 -7.21
N GLU A 43 -1.07 0.16 -7.68
CA GLU A 43 -1.62 0.02 -9.05
C GLU A 43 -0.60 0.27 -10.15
N SER A 44 0.36 1.17 -9.89
CA SER A 44 1.40 1.58 -10.83
C SER A 44 2.62 0.65 -10.86
N THR A 45 2.75 -0.28 -9.89
CA THR A 45 3.87 -1.24 -9.83
C THR A 45 3.90 -2.23 -11.00
N SER A 46 5.02 -2.93 -11.17
CA SER A 46 5.14 -4.03 -12.13
C SER A 46 4.18 -5.20 -11.80
N ASP A 47 3.91 -6.09 -12.77
CA ASP A 47 3.03 -7.24 -12.52
C ASP A 47 3.60 -8.20 -11.47
N VAL A 48 4.92 -8.34 -11.44
CA VAL A 48 5.63 -9.17 -10.47
C VAL A 48 5.49 -8.60 -9.06
N GLU A 49 5.74 -7.30 -8.87
CA GLU A 49 5.61 -6.63 -7.57
C GLU A 49 4.16 -6.64 -7.08
N PHE A 50 3.20 -6.36 -7.96
CA PHE A 50 1.79 -6.38 -7.62
C PHE A 50 1.36 -7.75 -7.07
N GLU A 51 1.77 -8.85 -7.69
CA GLU A 51 1.42 -10.20 -7.20
C GLU A 51 2.07 -10.52 -5.84
N VAL A 52 3.26 -9.98 -5.55
CA VAL A 52 3.87 -10.10 -4.21
C VAL A 52 3.06 -9.31 -3.18
N ILE A 53 2.72 -8.06 -3.48
CA ILE A 53 1.92 -7.19 -2.61
C ILE A 53 0.55 -7.81 -2.34
N LYS A 54 -0.13 -8.28 -3.40
CA LYS A 54 -1.42 -8.96 -3.33
C LYS A 54 -1.39 -10.20 -2.44
N LYS A 55 -0.39 -11.06 -2.59
CA LYS A 55 -0.22 -12.25 -1.72
C LYS A 55 -0.04 -11.86 -0.26
N GLN A 56 0.70 -10.79 0.01
CA GLN A 56 0.89 -10.30 1.37
C GLN A 56 -0.40 -9.72 1.96
N LEU A 57 -1.18 -8.95 1.18
CA LEU A 57 -2.50 -8.44 1.59
C LEU A 57 -3.47 -9.59 1.93
N ILE A 58 -3.55 -10.61 1.08
CA ILE A 58 -4.39 -11.81 1.32
C ILE A 58 -3.96 -12.50 2.61
N LYS A 59 -2.65 -12.64 2.85
CA LYS A 59 -2.14 -13.27 4.07
C LYS A 59 -2.48 -12.46 5.32
N ILE A 60 -2.35 -11.14 5.28
CA ILE A 60 -2.71 -10.26 6.39
C ILE A 60 -4.21 -10.38 6.68
N ASP A 61 -5.04 -10.31 5.64
CA ASP A 61 -6.49 -10.47 5.76
C ASP A 61 -6.87 -11.82 6.38
N PHE A 62 -6.30 -12.92 5.88
CA PHE A 62 -6.54 -14.27 6.41
C PHE A 62 -6.18 -14.41 7.90
N LEU A 63 -5.16 -13.68 8.35
CA LEU A 63 -4.71 -13.67 9.74
C LEU A 63 -5.44 -12.64 10.60
N ASN A 64 -6.44 -11.93 10.07
CA ASN A 64 -7.09 -10.77 10.69
C ASN A 64 -6.08 -9.72 11.18
N GLY A 65 -4.99 -9.56 10.43
CA GLY A 65 -3.95 -8.59 10.73
C GLY A 65 -4.33 -7.18 10.29
N ASP A 66 -3.67 -6.19 10.89
CA ASP A 66 -3.86 -4.79 10.51
C ASP A 66 -3.11 -4.46 9.21
N VAL A 67 -3.89 -4.20 8.15
CA VAL A 67 -3.42 -3.82 6.82
C VAL A 67 -2.62 -2.53 6.84
N HIS A 68 -2.92 -1.57 7.74
CA HIS A 68 -2.21 -0.29 7.80
C HIS A 68 -0.73 -0.45 8.16
N ASN A 69 -0.36 -1.47 8.92
CA ASN A 69 1.05 -1.76 9.22
C ASN A 69 1.83 -2.12 7.96
N PHE A 70 1.21 -2.87 7.04
CA PHE A 70 1.83 -3.20 5.77
C PHE A 70 1.85 -2.00 4.83
N LEU A 71 0.77 -1.23 4.73
CA LEU A 71 0.73 -0.02 3.92
C LEU A 71 1.76 1.02 4.37
N LYS A 72 1.96 1.17 5.68
CA LYS A 72 3.04 2.01 6.24
C LYS A 72 4.42 1.50 5.82
N SER A 73 4.63 0.18 5.83
CA SER A 73 5.89 -0.42 5.38
C SER A 73 6.16 -0.15 3.89
N LEU A 74 5.11 -0.21 3.04
CA LEU A 74 5.20 0.19 1.63
C LEU A 74 5.54 1.68 1.48
N ALA A 75 4.89 2.54 2.27
CA ALA A 75 5.16 3.97 2.28
C ALA A 75 6.62 4.28 2.66
N GLU A 76 7.14 3.64 3.71
CA GLU A 76 8.53 3.77 4.12
C GLU A 76 9.51 3.30 3.05
N SER A 77 9.22 2.16 2.40
CA SER A 77 10.05 1.65 1.30
C SER A 77 10.06 2.62 0.13
N TYR A 78 8.90 3.12 -0.27
CA TYR A 78 8.77 4.08 -1.36
C TYR A 78 9.61 5.35 -1.09
N VAL A 79 9.51 5.91 0.12
CA VAL A 79 10.29 7.11 0.49
C VAL A 79 11.79 6.83 0.45
N LYS A 80 12.26 5.73 1.05
CA LYS A 80 13.69 5.37 1.09
C LYS A 80 14.30 5.08 -0.29
N SER A 81 13.48 4.63 -1.24
CA SER A 81 13.93 4.30 -2.61
C SER A 81 13.91 5.50 -3.56
N ASN A 82 13.14 6.56 -3.28
CA ASN A 82 12.92 7.67 -4.20
C ASN A 82 13.43 9.03 -3.70
N PHE A 83 13.77 9.16 -2.42
CA PHE A 83 14.27 10.39 -1.80
C PHE A 83 15.59 10.11 -1.07
#